data_AF-A0A9P2LKD5-F1
#
_entry.id   AF-A0A9P2LKD5-F1
#
_cell.length_a   1.000
_cell.length_b   1.000
_cell.length_c   1.000
_cell.angle_alpha   90.00
_cell.angle_beta   90.00
_cell.angle_gamma   90.00
#
_symmetry.space_group_name_H-M   'P 1'
#
loop_
_entity.id
_entity.type
_entity.pdbx_description
1 polymer ?
#
loop_
_entity_poly.entity_id
_entity_poly.type
_entity_poly.pdbx_seq_one_letter_code
_entity_poly.pdbx_strand_id
1 'polypeptide(L)'
;MCQAIDVAKWFIKNNYEPCDTKNGNMKLNKLLYFAQLISLVKRDKVLFNDNLSAFKHGVVVENVRKEYYNNYHNFIQTAQKSSITLSEEEEEVLNITINIFGQVNARELSQLTHEHSCWKDHYEKSKRGNGNYDKQDGIIPINEIVNNYQCDLDLIREILSAYENDNMDNTNDEKCIEIKGVKFYYNPNEVNINDNNIREILEGFPADDIAYTIYIDPTQGLVIY
;
A
#
# COMPACT_ATOMS: atom_id res chain seq x y z
N MET A 1 -12.60 -15.91 6.80
CA MET A 1 -11.71 -14.94 7.46
C MET A 1 -10.29 -15.37 7.16
N CYS A 2 -9.47 -14.48 6.62
CA CYS A 2 -8.16 -14.81 6.06
C CYS A 2 -7.13 -15.12 7.17
N GLN A 3 -6.20 -16.04 6.91
CA GLN A 3 -5.03 -16.23 7.78
C GLN A 3 -3.88 -15.36 7.28
N ALA A 4 -2.99 -14.93 8.18
CA ALA A 4 -1.83 -14.13 7.80
C ALA A 4 -0.94 -14.84 6.76
N ILE A 5 -0.90 -16.17 6.78
CA ILE A 5 -0.17 -16.96 5.79
C ILE A 5 -0.75 -16.83 4.38
N ASP A 6 -2.07 -16.68 4.26
CA ASP A 6 -2.74 -16.51 2.98
C ASP A 6 -2.48 -15.10 2.44
N VAL A 7 -2.55 -14.08 3.31
CA VAL A 7 -2.14 -12.71 2.94
C VAL A 7 -0.66 -12.66 2.51
N ALA A 8 0.21 -13.37 3.23
CA ALA A 8 1.62 -13.43 2.89
C ALA A 8 1.85 -14.07 1.50
N LYS A 9 1.11 -15.14 1.19
CA LYS A 9 1.12 -15.77 -0.14
C LYS A 9 0.57 -14.83 -1.20
N TRP A 10 -0.45 -14.01 -0.89
CA TRP A 10 -0.99 -13.02 -1.82
C TRP A 10 0.09 -12.01 -2.21
N PHE A 11 0.85 -11.48 -1.26
CA PHE A 11 1.95 -10.55 -1.56
C PHE A 11 2.97 -11.21 -2.51
N ILE A 12 3.41 -12.42 -2.17
CA ILE A 12 4.40 -13.16 -2.98
C ILE A 12 3.90 -13.42 -4.41
N LYS A 13 2.60 -13.69 -4.57
CA LYS A 13 1.97 -13.91 -5.88
C LYS A 13 1.84 -12.60 -6.68
N ASN A 14 1.63 -11.47 -6.01
CA ASN A 14 1.43 -10.16 -6.63
C ASN A 14 2.72 -9.33 -6.63
N ASN A 15 3.77 -9.87 -7.25
CA ASN A 15 5.02 -9.19 -7.57
C ASN A 15 5.89 -8.73 -6.37
N TYR A 16 5.59 -9.14 -5.13
CA TYR A 16 6.61 -9.11 -4.09
C TYR A 16 7.55 -10.29 -4.28
N GLU A 17 8.79 -10.03 -4.68
CA GLU A 17 9.83 -11.05 -4.80
C GLU A 17 10.70 -11.09 -3.54
N PRO A 18 10.35 -11.91 -2.53
CA PRO A 18 11.20 -12.09 -1.38
C PRO A 18 12.59 -12.62 -1.80
N CYS A 19 13.64 -12.15 -1.13
CA CYS A 19 14.95 -12.80 -1.17
C CYS A 19 15.06 -13.79 0.00
N ASP A 20 15.69 -14.96 -0.19
CA ASP A 20 15.97 -15.94 0.88
C ASP A 20 16.99 -15.41 1.89
N THR A 21 16.56 -14.42 2.67
CA THR A 21 17.39 -13.61 3.54
C THR A 21 16.55 -13.16 4.72
N LYS A 22 17.24 -12.75 5.80
CA LYS A 22 16.60 -12.11 6.95
C LYS A 22 15.85 -10.83 6.55
N ASN A 23 16.36 -10.09 5.57
CA ASN A 23 15.73 -8.86 5.08
C ASN A 23 14.43 -9.13 4.32
N GLY A 24 14.38 -10.17 3.49
CA GLY A 24 13.15 -10.57 2.81
C GLY A 24 12.07 -11.05 3.80
N ASN A 25 12.45 -11.82 4.82
CA ASN A 25 11.55 -12.23 5.90
C ASN A 25 11.03 -11.01 6.68
N MET A 26 11.94 -10.09 7.02
CA MET A 26 11.62 -8.85 7.72
C MET A 26 10.64 -7.99 6.93
N LYS A 27 10.92 -7.74 5.63
CA LYS A 27 10.07 -6.93 4.77
C LYS A 27 8.67 -7.52 4.62
N LEU A 28 8.55 -8.82 4.38
CA LEU A 28 7.23 -9.48 4.30
C LEU A 28 6.42 -9.30 5.59
N ASN A 29 7.06 -9.48 6.75
CA ASN A 29 6.38 -9.27 8.04
C ASN A 29 5.95 -7.83 8.27
N LYS A 30 6.70 -6.85 7.74
CA LYS A 30 6.33 -5.44 7.80
C LYS A 30 5.15 -5.12 6.90
N LEU A 31 5.13 -5.66 5.69
CA LEU A 31 3.98 -5.52 4.78
C LEU A 31 2.70 -6.10 5.41
N LEU A 32 2.79 -7.26 6.06
CA LEU A 32 1.65 -7.84 6.79
C LEU A 32 1.16 -6.95 7.92
N TYR A 33 2.08 -6.37 8.70
CA TYR A 33 1.74 -5.46 9.78
C TYR A 33 1.06 -4.19 9.25
N PHE A 34 1.62 -3.54 8.24
CA PHE A 34 1.02 -2.34 7.65
C PHE A 34 -0.34 -2.64 6.98
N ALA A 35 -0.48 -3.77 6.29
CA ALA A 35 -1.77 -4.19 5.73
C ALA A 35 -2.84 -4.39 6.80
N GLN A 36 -2.47 -4.98 7.94
CA GLN A 36 -3.38 -5.12 9.08
C GLN A 36 -3.84 -3.75 9.60
N LEU A 37 -2.93 -2.78 9.75
CA LEU A 37 -3.30 -1.44 10.21
C LEU A 37 -4.14 -0.66 9.17
N ILE A 38 -3.79 -0.75 7.87
CA ILE A 38 -4.57 -0.14 6.80
C ILE A 38 -5.99 -0.71 6.78
N SER A 39 -6.14 -2.03 6.95
CA SER A 39 -7.47 -2.65 7.05
C SER A 39 -8.26 -2.14 8.24
N LEU A 40 -7.63 -1.99 9.40
CA LEU A 40 -8.27 -1.43 10.60
C LEU A 40 -8.74 0.01 10.34
N VAL A 41 -7.95 0.83 9.65
CA VAL A 41 -8.28 2.23 9.37
C VAL A 41 -9.34 2.38 8.27
N LYS A 42 -9.23 1.66 7.14
CA LYS A 42 -10.16 1.83 6.00
C LYS A 42 -11.47 1.06 6.15
N ARG A 43 -11.47 -0.06 6.89
CA ARG A 43 -12.59 -1.01 6.90
C ARG A 43 -13.17 -1.24 8.28
N ASP A 44 -12.55 -0.70 9.34
CA ASP A 44 -12.86 -1.02 10.75
C ASP A 44 -12.90 -2.54 11.02
N LYS A 45 -12.12 -3.31 10.23
CA LYS A 45 -12.11 -4.78 10.25
C LYS A 45 -10.68 -5.29 10.24
N VAL A 46 -10.46 -6.38 10.96
CA VAL A 46 -9.20 -7.12 10.93
C VAL A 46 -8.99 -7.76 9.56
N LEU A 47 -7.75 -7.74 9.06
CA LEU A 47 -7.40 -8.40 7.81
C LEU A 47 -7.17 -9.91 8.02
N PHE A 48 -6.50 -10.26 9.13
CA PHE A 48 -6.31 -11.62 9.60
C PHE A 48 -6.36 -11.64 11.14
N ASN A 49 -6.52 -12.83 11.73
CA ASN A 49 -6.65 -13.01 13.18
C ASN A 49 -5.35 -13.39 13.90
N ASP A 50 -4.30 -13.72 13.14
CA ASP A 50 -3.02 -14.11 13.71
C ASP A 50 -2.44 -13.01 14.59
N ASN A 51 -1.94 -13.39 15.76
CA ASN A 51 -1.31 -12.46 16.68
C ASN A 51 -0.07 -11.82 16.07
N LEU A 52 0.09 -10.52 16.36
CA LEU A 52 1.30 -9.78 16.10
C LEU A 52 2.26 -9.95 17.27
N SER A 53 3.56 -9.76 17.04
CA SER A 53 4.56 -9.83 18.11
C SER A 53 5.66 -8.80 17.93
N ALA A 54 6.04 -8.13 19.01
CA ALA A 54 7.11 -7.15 19.06
C ALA A 54 8.48 -7.84 19.08
N PHE A 55 9.21 -7.76 17.97
CA PHE A 55 10.58 -8.29 17.86
C PHE A 55 11.59 -7.15 17.75
N LYS A 56 12.88 -7.46 17.94
CA LYS A 56 13.99 -6.50 17.84
C LYS A 56 13.96 -5.64 16.58
N HIS A 57 13.53 -6.21 15.45
CA HIS A 57 13.45 -5.52 14.16
C HIS A 57 12.00 -5.18 13.77
N GLY A 58 11.19 -4.80 14.76
CA GLY A 58 9.79 -4.41 14.60
C GLY A 58 8.81 -5.57 14.74
N VAL A 59 7.55 -5.30 14.44
CA VAL A 59 6.44 -6.26 14.53
C VAL A 59 6.56 -7.38 13.52
N VAL A 60 6.18 -8.60 13.92
CA VAL A 60 6.15 -9.81 13.07
C VAL A 60 4.88 -10.63 13.33
N VAL A 61 4.49 -11.43 12.34
CA VAL A 61 3.52 -12.52 12.50
C VAL A 61 4.32 -13.83 12.63
N GLU A 62 4.29 -14.46 13.81
CA GLU A 62 5.29 -15.49 14.13
C GLU A 62 5.19 -16.74 13.23
N ASN A 63 3.98 -17.16 12.84
CA ASN A 63 3.79 -18.29 11.94
C ASN A 63 4.38 -18.01 10.55
N VAL A 64 4.11 -16.85 9.96
CA VAL A 64 4.69 -16.45 8.66
C VAL A 64 6.21 -16.34 8.77
N ARG A 65 6.73 -15.69 9.82
CA ARG A 65 8.17 -15.56 10.05
C ARG A 65 8.87 -16.92 10.12
N LYS A 66 8.28 -17.89 10.83
CA LYS A 66 8.81 -19.25 10.97
C LYS A 66 8.71 -20.02 9.65
N GLU A 67 7.60 -19.94 8.95
CA GLU A 67 7.40 -20.64 7.67
C GLU A 67 8.41 -20.15 6.62
N TYR A 68 8.58 -18.83 6.53
CA TYR A 68 9.59 -18.23 5.67
C TYR A 68 11.00 -18.71 6.03
N TYR A 69 11.34 -18.79 7.32
CA TYR A 69 12.70 -19.15 7.76
C TYR A 69 13.01 -20.65 7.60
N ASN A 70 12.05 -21.52 7.91
CA ASN A 70 12.27 -22.97 7.92
C ASN A 70 12.01 -23.62 6.57
N ASN A 71 11.07 -23.08 5.78
CA ASN A 71 10.50 -23.73 4.60
C ASN A 71 10.49 -22.81 3.37
N TYR A 72 11.44 -21.87 3.26
CA TYR A 72 11.44 -20.81 2.24
C TYR A 72 11.01 -21.26 0.84
N HIS A 73 11.73 -22.20 0.22
CA HIS A 73 11.45 -22.63 -1.16
C HIS A 73 10.04 -23.21 -1.32
N ASN A 74 9.58 -24.01 -0.36
CA ASN A 74 8.23 -24.57 -0.38
C ASN A 74 7.17 -23.47 -0.16
N PHE A 75 7.46 -22.53 0.73
CA PHE A 75 6.58 -21.39 0.99
C PHE A 75 6.37 -20.53 -0.27
N ILE A 76 7.45 -20.19 -1.00
CA ILE A 76 7.36 -19.45 -2.26
C ILE A 76 6.61 -20.26 -3.33
N GLN A 77 6.94 -21.54 -3.50
CA GLN A 77 6.29 -22.38 -4.50
C GLN A 77 4.78 -22.55 -4.25
N THR A 78 4.39 -22.73 -2.97
CA THR A 78 2.99 -22.87 -2.59
C THR A 78 2.25 -21.54 -2.71
N ALA A 79 2.90 -20.40 -2.44
CA ALA A 79 2.33 -19.08 -2.68
C ALA A 79 1.96 -18.88 -4.16
N GLN A 80 2.88 -19.18 -5.08
CA GLN A 80 2.65 -19.03 -6.52
C GLN A 80 1.51 -19.89 -7.06
N LYS A 81 1.27 -21.06 -6.45
CA LYS A 81 0.19 -21.98 -6.84
C LYS A 81 -1.11 -21.75 -6.09
N SER A 82 -1.12 -20.87 -5.10
CA SER A 82 -2.27 -20.70 -4.21
C SER A 82 -3.41 -19.94 -4.90
N SER A 83 -4.63 -20.44 -4.67
CA SER A 83 -5.87 -19.72 -4.93
C SER A 83 -6.34 -19.15 -3.59
N ILE A 84 -6.14 -17.85 -3.40
CA ILE A 84 -6.47 -17.16 -2.16
C ILE A 84 -7.78 -16.42 -2.42
N THR A 85 -8.80 -16.70 -1.61
CA THR A 85 -10.09 -16.01 -1.71
C THR A 85 -10.06 -14.80 -0.79
N LEU A 86 -10.00 -13.61 -1.39
CA LEU A 86 -10.15 -12.32 -0.72
C LEU A 86 -11.41 -11.65 -1.24
N SER A 87 -12.06 -10.87 -0.38
CA SER A 87 -13.06 -9.88 -0.81
C SER A 87 -12.38 -8.72 -1.54
N GLU A 88 -13.14 -7.99 -2.35
CA GLU A 88 -12.65 -6.81 -3.07
C GLU A 88 -12.04 -5.77 -2.11
N GLU A 89 -12.68 -5.53 -0.95
CA GLU A 89 -12.14 -4.63 0.08
C GLU A 89 -10.82 -5.12 0.68
N GLU A 90 -10.64 -6.45 0.87
CA GLU A 90 -9.38 -7.00 1.37
C GLU A 90 -8.27 -6.85 0.33
N GLU A 91 -8.57 -7.10 -0.94
CA GLU A 91 -7.63 -6.94 -2.04
C GLU A 91 -7.22 -5.47 -2.24
N GLU A 92 -8.16 -4.53 -2.10
CA GLU A 92 -7.87 -3.09 -2.12
C GLU A 92 -6.85 -2.70 -1.04
N VAL A 93 -7.03 -3.17 0.20
CA VAL A 93 -6.07 -2.93 1.30
C VAL A 93 -4.67 -3.41 0.93
N LEU A 94 -4.57 -4.60 0.32
CA LEU A 94 -3.27 -5.17 -0.04
C LEU A 94 -2.62 -4.40 -1.19
N ASN A 95 -3.40 -3.97 -2.17
CA ASN A 95 -2.92 -3.11 -3.26
C ASN A 95 -2.40 -1.77 -2.74
N ILE A 96 -3.14 -1.09 -1.86
CA ILE A 96 -2.70 0.14 -1.20
C ILE A 96 -1.39 -0.10 -0.44
N THR A 97 -1.30 -1.23 0.29
CA THR A 97 -0.08 -1.59 1.03
C THR A 97 1.13 -1.74 0.10
N ILE A 98 0.98 -2.40 -1.06
CA ILE A 98 2.06 -2.52 -2.05
C ILE A 98 2.43 -1.14 -2.59
N ASN A 99 1.45 -0.31 -2.94
CA ASN A 99 1.72 0.98 -3.56
C ASN A 99 2.49 1.92 -2.63
N ILE A 100 2.15 1.93 -1.33
CA ILE A 100 2.82 2.79 -0.34
C ILE A 100 4.15 2.19 0.12
N PHE A 101 4.17 0.89 0.47
CA PHE A 101 5.28 0.29 1.20
C PHE A 101 6.11 -0.71 0.38
N GLY A 102 5.65 -1.09 -0.81
CA GLY A 102 6.25 -2.14 -1.64
C GLY A 102 7.67 -1.82 -2.09
N GLN A 103 7.99 -0.55 -2.36
CA GLN A 103 9.33 -0.11 -2.75
C GLN A 103 10.24 0.26 -1.57
N VAL A 104 9.67 0.45 -0.38
CA VAL A 104 10.42 0.77 0.84
C VAL A 104 11.28 -0.43 1.25
N ASN A 105 12.53 -0.18 1.66
CA ASN A 105 13.42 -1.28 2.01
C ASN A 105 13.13 -1.82 3.43
N ALA A 106 13.62 -3.03 3.71
CA ALA A 106 13.32 -3.72 4.96
C ALA A 106 13.75 -2.94 6.22
N ARG A 107 14.85 -2.17 6.12
CA ARG A 107 15.40 -1.39 7.24
C ARG A 107 14.53 -0.18 7.53
N GLU A 108 14.14 0.56 6.50
CA GLU A 108 13.21 1.70 6.61
C GLU A 108 11.86 1.26 7.18
N LEU A 109 11.29 0.16 6.67
CA LEU A 109 10.05 -0.39 7.23
C LEU A 109 10.20 -0.77 8.71
N SER A 110 11.37 -1.30 9.10
CA SER A 110 11.66 -1.56 10.52
C SER A 110 11.73 -0.28 11.35
N GLN A 111 12.31 0.80 10.81
CA GLN A 111 12.37 2.10 11.50
C GLN A 111 10.97 2.68 11.69
N LEU A 112 10.13 2.65 10.66
CA LEU A 112 8.72 3.08 10.78
C LEU A 112 7.98 2.29 11.86
N THR A 113 8.15 0.97 11.90
CA THR A 113 7.53 0.17 12.98
C THR A 113 8.11 0.46 14.36
N HIS A 114 9.35 0.95 14.45
CA HIS A 114 9.94 1.38 15.73
C HIS A 114 9.36 2.71 16.23
N GLU A 115 8.65 3.46 15.40
CA GLU A 115 7.96 4.69 15.80
C GLU A 115 6.62 4.39 16.47
N HIS A 116 6.04 3.21 16.22
CA HIS A 116 4.73 2.80 16.74
C HIS A 116 4.79 2.44 18.23
N SER A 117 3.85 2.97 18.99
CA SER A 117 3.72 2.82 20.44
C SER A 117 3.42 1.39 20.83
N CYS A 118 2.57 0.68 20.08
CA CYS A 118 2.23 -0.73 20.35
C CYS A 118 3.46 -1.63 20.27
N TRP A 119 4.39 -1.34 19.35
CA TRP A 119 5.64 -2.08 19.28
C TRP A 119 6.54 -1.74 20.46
N LYS A 120 6.72 -0.46 20.81
CA LYS A 120 7.58 -0.01 21.91
C LYS A 120 7.14 -0.66 23.23
N ASP A 121 5.86 -0.56 23.57
CA ASP A 121 5.33 -1.00 24.86
C ASP A 121 5.48 -2.52 25.02
N HIS A 122 5.06 -3.29 24.03
CA HIS A 122 5.17 -4.75 24.07
C HIS A 122 6.62 -5.24 23.94
N TYR A 123 7.48 -4.53 23.20
CA TYR A 123 8.89 -4.86 23.13
C TYR A 123 9.57 -4.63 24.49
N GLU A 124 9.34 -3.49 25.15
CA GLU A 124 9.87 -3.22 26.48
C GLU A 124 9.33 -4.19 27.53
N LYS A 125 8.01 -4.46 27.51
CA LYS A 125 7.36 -5.43 28.41
C LYS A 125 7.96 -6.83 28.29
N SER A 126 8.35 -7.23 27.08
CA SER A 126 8.97 -8.54 26.84
C SER A 126 10.37 -8.68 27.42
N LYS A 127 11.10 -7.58 27.70
CA LYS A 127 12.49 -7.65 28.16
C LYS A 127 12.60 -8.28 29.54
N ARG A 128 13.68 -9.04 29.72
CA ARG A 128 14.08 -9.61 31.01
C ARG A 128 15.44 -9.03 31.41
N GLY A 129 15.67 -8.90 32.72
CA GLY A 129 16.89 -8.31 33.28
C GLY A 129 18.20 -9.05 32.97
N ASN A 130 18.13 -10.22 32.33
CA ASN A 130 19.27 -11.04 31.88
C ASN A 130 19.54 -10.95 30.36
N GLY A 131 18.88 -10.02 29.65
CA GLY A 131 19.01 -9.86 28.20
C GLY A 131 18.14 -10.82 27.38
N ASN A 132 17.35 -11.68 28.02
CA ASN A 132 16.35 -12.52 27.35
C ASN A 132 15.04 -11.74 27.12
N TYR A 133 14.17 -12.33 26.31
CA TYR A 133 12.86 -11.80 25.98
C TYR A 133 11.81 -12.88 26.20
N ASP A 134 10.67 -12.51 26.74
CA ASP A 134 9.51 -13.38 26.88
C ASP A 134 8.56 -13.18 25.72
N LYS A 135 8.28 -14.29 25.03
CA LYS A 135 7.45 -14.24 23.83
C LYS A 135 6.00 -13.89 24.13
N GLN A 136 5.46 -14.30 25.27
CA GLN A 136 4.06 -14.05 25.62
C GLN A 136 3.84 -12.57 25.90
N ASP A 137 4.76 -11.94 26.61
CA ASP A 137 4.71 -10.50 26.89
C ASP A 137 4.98 -9.63 25.66
N GLY A 138 5.59 -10.20 24.61
CA GLY A 138 5.80 -9.51 23.34
C GLY A 138 4.64 -9.66 22.35
N ILE A 139 3.59 -10.43 22.66
CA ILE A 139 2.41 -10.55 21.79
C ILE A 139 1.63 -9.25 21.83
N ILE A 140 1.31 -8.70 20.66
CA ILE A 140 0.46 -7.52 20.49
C ILE A 140 -0.92 -8.00 20.00
N PRO A 141 -1.94 -8.07 20.85
CA PRO A 141 -3.29 -8.42 20.42
C PRO A 141 -3.86 -7.32 19.50
N ILE A 142 -4.51 -7.70 18.40
CA ILE A 142 -5.05 -6.74 17.42
C ILE A 142 -6.11 -5.82 18.06
N ASN A 143 -6.92 -6.35 18.97
CA ASN A 143 -7.91 -5.55 19.72
C ASN A 143 -7.25 -4.52 20.65
N GLU A 144 -6.05 -4.78 21.18
CA GLU A 144 -5.32 -3.75 21.93
C GLU A 144 -4.87 -2.60 21.03
N ILE A 145 -4.46 -2.89 19.78
CA ILE A 145 -4.12 -1.84 18.79
C ILE A 145 -5.30 -0.88 18.62
N VAL A 146 -6.49 -1.42 18.40
CA VAL A 146 -7.71 -0.63 18.21
C VAL A 146 -8.08 0.17 19.45
N ASN A 147 -7.99 -0.43 20.65
CA ASN A 147 -8.51 0.18 21.86
C ASN A 147 -7.51 1.13 22.56
N ASN A 148 -6.22 0.86 22.45
CA ASN A 148 -5.19 1.47 23.30
C ASN A 148 -4.13 2.25 22.49
N TYR A 149 -3.99 1.97 21.19
CA TYR A 149 -2.91 2.53 20.37
C TYR A 149 -3.48 3.35 19.19
N GLN A 150 -4.42 4.24 19.50
CA GLN A 150 -5.07 5.10 18.52
C GLN A 150 -4.06 5.99 17.77
N CYS A 151 -2.98 6.42 18.43
CA CYS A 151 -1.91 7.18 17.81
C CYS A 151 -1.22 6.43 16.66
N ASP A 152 -1.04 5.11 16.76
CA ASP A 152 -0.44 4.31 15.70
C ASP A 152 -1.38 4.22 14.49
N LEU A 153 -2.70 4.18 14.73
CA LEU A 153 -3.71 4.23 13.66
C LEU A 153 -3.83 5.63 13.05
N ASP A 154 -3.62 6.69 13.83
CA ASP A 154 -3.62 8.07 13.34
C ASP A 154 -2.45 8.32 12.36
N LEU A 155 -1.26 7.79 12.64
CA LEU A 155 -0.14 7.81 11.70
C LEU A 155 -0.50 7.14 10.36
N ILE A 156 -1.22 6.01 10.42
CA ILE A 156 -1.69 5.33 9.19
C ILE A 156 -2.75 6.16 8.47
N ARG A 157 -3.65 6.85 9.18
CA ARG A 157 -4.61 7.79 8.57
C ARG A 157 -3.92 8.93 7.85
N GLU A 158 -2.88 9.50 8.44
CA GLU A 158 -2.07 10.56 7.83
C GLU A 158 -1.40 10.06 6.53
N ILE A 159 -0.78 8.87 6.58
CA ILE A 159 -0.17 8.23 5.40
C ILE A 159 -1.20 7.98 4.31
N LEU A 160 -2.38 7.43 4.66
CA LEU A 160 -3.44 7.16 3.69
C LEU A 160 -4.00 8.45 3.09
N SER A 161 -4.17 9.50 3.89
CA SER A 161 -4.62 10.80 3.39
C SER A 161 -3.62 11.39 2.40
N ALA A 162 -2.32 11.32 2.70
CA ALA A 162 -1.27 11.75 1.78
C ALA A 162 -1.30 10.94 0.47
N TYR A 163 -1.39 9.62 0.56
CA TYR A 163 -1.49 8.73 -0.60
C TYR A 163 -2.75 9.02 -1.45
N GLU A 164 -3.90 9.25 -0.83
CA GLU A 164 -5.15 9.55 -1.53
C GLU A 164 -5.09 10.93 -2.19
N ASN A 165 -4.46 11.93 -1.55
CA ASN A 165 -4.25 13.25 -2.17
C ASN A 165 -3.31 13.16 -3.38
N ASP A 166 -2.20 12.42 -3.29
CA ASP A 166 -1.29 12.20 -4.42
C ASP A 166 -2.00 11.45 -5.57
N ASN A 167 -2.92 10.53 -5.25
CA ASN A 167 -3.72 9.84 -6.26
C ASN A 167 -4.87 10.70 -6.82
N MET A 168 -5.37 11.67 -6.05
CA MET A 168 -6.29 12.70 -6.54
C MET A 168 -5.56 13.68 -7.47
N ASP A 169 -4.30 14.02 -7.22
CA ASP A 169 -3.46 14.76 -8.17
C ASP A 169 -3.11 13.91 -9.42
N ASN A 170 -3.08 12.58 -9.30
CA ASN A 170 -3.06 11.64 -10.44
C ASN A 170 -4.43 11.43 -11.11
N THR A 171 -5.51 12.12 -10.70
CA THR A 171 -6.69 12.31 -11.56
C THR A 171 -6.48 13.38 -12.63
N ASN A 172 -5.23 13.83 -12.83
CA ASN A 172 -4.71 14.07 -14.17
C ASN A 172 -4.58 12.74 -14.94
N ASP A 173 -5.70 12.05 -15.16
CA ASP A 173 -5.84 11.07 -16.24
C ASP A 173 -5.74 11.87 -17.54
N GLU A 174 -4.55 12.39 -17.89
CA GLU A 174 -4.32 13.05 -19.15
C GLU A 174 -4.68 12.04 -20.25
N LYS A 175 -5.86 12.23 -20.83
CA LYS A 175 -6.32 11.47 -21.97
C LYS A 175 -5.79 12.15 -23.22
N CYS A 176 -5.49 11.34 -24.22
CA CYS A 176 -5.10 11.83 -25.53
C CYS A 176 -6.25 11.58 -26.50
N ILE A 177 -6.55 12.59 -27.32
CA ILE A 177 -7.31 12.40 -28.57
C ILE A 177 -6.40 12.75 -29.75
N GLU A 178 -6.53 12.04 -30.86
CA GLU A 178 -5.79 12.33 -32.08
C GLU A 178 -6.75 12.85 -33.15
N ILE A 179 -6.47 14.04 -33.68
CA ILE A 179 -7.29 14.70 -34.70
C ILE A 179 -6.36 15.13 -35.84
N LYS A 180 -6.62 14.63 -37.05
CA LYS A 180 -5.82 14.92 -38.26
C LYS A 180 -4.31 14.67 -38.07
N GLY A 181 -3.94 13.70 -37.24
CA GLY A 181 -2.53 13.34 -36.96
C GLY A 181 -1.86 14.19 -35.87
N VAL A 182 -2.59 15.06 -35.18
CA VAL A 182 -2.12 15.87 -34.05
C VAL A 182 -2.71 15.32 -32.76
N LYS A 183 -1.88 15.14 -31.74
CA LYS A 183 -2.29 14.64 -30.42
C LYS A 183 -2.64 15.80 -29.49
N PHE A 184 -3.78 15.70 -28.82
CA PHE A 184 -4.21 16.65 -27.81
C PHE A 184 -4.38 15.94 -26.48
N TYR A 185 -3.56 16.30 -25.49
CA TYR A 185 -3.60 15.78 -24.13
C TYR A 185 -4.49 16.68 -23.26
N TYR A 186 -5.38 16.10 -22.47
CA TYR A 186 -6.34 16.84 -21.66
C TYR A 186 -6.73 16.09 -20.40
N ASN A 187 -7.04 16.82 -19.33
CA ASN A 187 -7.71 16.25 -18.18
C ASN A 187 -9.23 16.12 -18.46
N PRO A 188 -9.82 14.91 -18.47
CA PRO A 188 -11.26 14.71 -18.72
C PRO A 188 -12.17 15.30 -17.63
N ASN A 189 -11.62 15.65 -16.46
CA ASN A 189 -12.35 16.35 -15.41
C ASN A 189 -12.45 17.86 -15.69
N GLU A 190 -11.55 18.42 -16.49
CA GLU A 190 -11.52 19.85 -16.85
C GLU A 190 -12.10 20.11 -18.24
N VAL A 191 -11.86 19.20 -19.19
CA VAL A 191 -12.21 19.36 -20.59
C VAL A 191 -13.18 18.25 -21.02
N ASN A 192 -14.41 18.62 -21.37
CA ASN A 192 -15.36 17.70 -21.99
C ASN A 192 -15.08 17.59 -23.51
N ILE A 193 -14.26 16.62 -23.90
CA ILE A 193 -13.87 16.43 -25.31
C ILE A 193 -15.03 16.08 -26.26
N ASN A 194 -16.19 15.71 -25.72
CA ASN A 194 -17.38 15.41 -26.52
C ASN A 194 -18.25 16.65 -26.77
N ASP A 195 -17.87 17.81 -26.24
CA ASP A 195 -18.48 19.08 -26.60
C ASP A 195 -18.19 19.40 -28.08
N ASN A 196 -19.25 19.64 -28.85
CA ASN A 196 -19.15 19.93 -30.28
C ASN A 196 -18.31 21.20 -30.56
N ASN A 197 -18.39 22.21 -29.70
CA ASN A 197 -17.62 23.44 -29.86
C ASN A 197 -16.12 23.18 -29.71
N ILE A 198 -15.74 22.36 -28.72
CA ILE A 198 -14.33 21.98 -28.49
C ILE A 198 -13.83 21.16 -29.67
N ARG A 199 -14.62 20.20 -30.19
CA ARG A 199 -14.24 19.42 -31.37
C ARG A 199 -14.01 20.29 -32.60
N GLU A 200 -14.90 21.24 -32.89
CA GLU A 200 -14.74 22.14 -34.03
C GLU A 200 -13.47 23.00 -33.91
N ILE A 201 -13.13 23.47 -32.70
CA ILE A 201 -11.89 24.21 -32.46
C ILE A 201 -10.66 23.33 -32.73
N LEU A 202 -10.61 22.11 -32.17
CA LEU A 202 -9.47 21.21 -32.35
C LEU A 202 -9.31 20.77 -33.81
N GLU A 203 -10.41 20.56 -34.53
CA GLU A 203 -10.37 20.22 -35.96
C GLU A 203 -9.89 21.39 -36.84
N GLY A 204 -10.15 22.63 -36.43
CA GLY A 204 -9.71 23.85 -37.12
C GLY A 204 -8.35 24.38 -36.68
N PHE A 205 -7.72 23.78 -35.66
CA PHE A 205 -6.49 24.28 -35.06
C PHE A 205 -5.30 24.16 -36.04
N PRO A 206 -4.61 25.28 -36.37
CA PRO A 206 -3.44 25.25 -37.23
C PRO A 206 -2.21 24.78 -36.43
N ALA A 207 -2.09 23.47 -36.27
CA ALA A 207 -0.99 22.83 -35.57
C ALA A 207 0.34 22.94 -36.33
N ASP A 208 1.37 23.43 -35.65
CA ASP A 208 2.77 23.43 -36.12
C ASP A 208 3.57 22.25 -35.54
N ASP A 209 3.10 21.66 -34.43
CA ASP A 209 3.66 20.49 -33.75
C ASP A 209 2.74 19.27 -33.83
N ILE A 210 3.29 18.11 -33.46
CA ILE A 210 2.55 16.82 -33.47
C ILE A 210 1.74 16.58 -32.20
N ALA A 211 1.91 17.40 -31.16
CA ALA A 211 1.31 17.21 -29.85
C ALA A 211 1.13 18.54 -29.11
N TYR A 212 -0.01 18.68 -28.44
CA TYR A 212 -0.39 19.85 -27.63
C TYR A 212 -1.12 19.41 -26.36
N THR A 213 -1.08 20.23 -25.32
CA THR A 213 -1.91 20.07 -24.12
C THR A 213 -3.04 21.10 -24.14
N ILE A 214 -4.24 20.68 -23.71
CA ILE A 214 -5.44 21.52 -23.69
C ILE A 214 -6.06 21.56 -22.29
N TYR A 215 -6.50 22.74 -21.88
CA TYR A 215 -7.21 22.99 -20.62
C TYR A 215 -8.20 24.16 -20.76
N ILE A 216 -9.10 24.32 -19.80
CA ILE A 216 -10.03 25.46 -19.75
C ILE A 216 -9.51 26.51 -18.77
N ASP A 217 -9.14 27.68 -19.28
CA ASP A 217 -8.86 28.86 -18.46
C ASP A 217 -10.17 29.62 -18.17
N PRO A 218 -10.44 30.02 -16.91
CA PRO A 218 -11.67 30.75 -16.55
C PRO A 218 -11.85 32.10 -17.26
N THR A 219 -10.77 32.71 -17.75
CA THR A 219 -10.78 34.04 -18.40
C THR A 219 -10.67 33.96 -19.92
N GLN A 220 -9.95 32.97 -20.45
CA GLN A 220 -9.65 32.84 -21.88
C GLN A 220 -10.47 31.74 -22.57
N GLY A 221 -11.10 30.84 -21.82
CA GLY A 221 -11.76 29.66 -22.38
C GLY A 221 -10.77 28.54 -22.69
N LEU A 222 -10.99 27.80 -23.78
CA LEU A 222 -10.11 26.70 -24.17
C LEU A 222 -8.73 27.23 -24.59
N VAL A 223 -7.67 26.76 -23.91
CA VAL A 223 -6.27 27.06 -24.22
C VAL A 223 -5.60 25.81 -24.79
N ILE A 224 -4.76 26.01 -25.81
CA ILE A 224 -4.01 24.95 -26.51
C ILE A 224 -2.54 25.41 -26.55
N TYR A 225 -1.59 24.60 -26.06
CA TYR A 225 -0.17 24.93 -26.04
C TYR A 225 0.75 23.72 -26.22
#